data_AF-K9E5G8-F1
#
_entry.id   AF-K9E5G8-F1
#
_cell.length_a   1.000
_cell.length_b   1.000
_cell.length_c   1.000
_cell.angle_alpha   90.00
_cell.angle_beta   90.00
_cell.angle_gamma   90.00
#
_symmetry.space_group_name_H-M   'P 1'
#
loop_
_entity.id
_entity.type
_entity.pdbx_description
1 polymer ?
#
loop_
_entity_poly.entity_id
_entity_poly.type
_entity_poly.pdbx_seq_one_letter_code
_entity_poly.pdbx_strand_id
1 'polypeptide(L)'
;MEKIFKSKGMTTVEKWGTLCILITICGIYLFVKEVSALCGFFVAIPYIFSSYKRKYIVKENGDLWAKTMFGVVQKATGVTSIHYNPSTKGWQWRTRQMVVRYQNGLKKGFFPITPADPEGLIAALKEKNPGLELQYTYK
;
A
#
# COMPACT_ATOMS: atom_id res chain seq x y z
N MET A 1 -20.35 -7.34 -9.26
CA MET A 1 -20.17 -6.95 -7.85
C MET A 1 -18.71 -6.59 -7.61
N GLU A 2 -18.43 -5.44 -6.99
CA GLU A 2 -17.07 -5.01 -6.65
C GLU A 2 -16.46 -5.90 -5.56
N LYS A 3 -15.20 -6.32 -5.73
CA LYS A 3 -14.47 -7.10 -4.72
C LYS A 3 -13.55 -6.19 -3.92
N ILE A 4 -13.60 -6.27 -2.59
CA ILE A 4 -12.82 -5.42 -1.69
C ILE A 4 -11.81 -6.26 -0.91
N PHE A 5 -10.54 -5.88 -1.01
CA PHE A 5 -9.43 -6.49 -0.30
C PHE A 5 -8.82 -5.50 0.69
N LYS A 6 -8.48 -5.97 1.88
CA LYS A 6 -7.79 -5.16 2.89
C LYS A 6 -6.28 -5.15 2.61
N SER A 7 -5.60 -4.07 2.97
CA SER A 7 -4.13 -4.09 3.02
C SER A 7 -3.62 -4.95 4.17
N LYS A 8 -2.44 -5.54 3.95
CA LYS A 8 -1.67 -6.22 4.99
C LYS A 8 -1.32 -5.21 6.08
N GLY A 9 -1.82 -5.42 7.29
CA GLY A 9 -1.57 -4.55 8.43
C GLY A 9 -0.10 -4.55 8.86
N MET A 10 0.26 -3.68 9.82
CA MET A 10 1.62 -3.59 10.37
C MET A 10 2.08 -4.92 10.97
N THR A 11 3.32 -5.30 10.69
CA THR A 11 3.99 -6.42 11.35
C THR A 11 4.29 -6.07 12.81
N THR A 12 4.58 -7.07 13.63
CA THR A 12 4.96 -6.87 15.04
C THR A 12 6.18 -5.95 15.17
N VAL A 13 7.18 -6.11 14.31
CA VAL A 13 8.38 -5.26 14.30
C VAL A 13 8.04 -3.81 13.94
N GLU A 14 7.18 -3.59 12.94
CA GLU A 14 6.72 -2.24 12.57
C GLU A 14 5.93 -1.57 13.70
N LYS A 15 5.12 -2.34 14.44
CA LYS A 15 4.39 -1.83 15.61
C LYS A 15 5.36 -1.38 16.72
N TRP A 16 6.34 -2.22 17.07
CA TRP A 16 7.35 -1.87 18.07
C TRP A 16 8.21 -0.69 17.63
N GLY A 17 8.65 -0.66 16.37
CA GLY A 17 9.41 0.47 15.82
C GLY A 17 8.61 1.78 15.88
N THR A 18 7.32 1.74 15.57
CA THR A 18 6.44 2.91 15.68
C THR A 18 6.28 3.37 17.13
N LEU A 19 6.13 2.43 18.07
CA LEU A 19 6.07 2.75 19.49
C LEU A 19 7.37 3.41 19.97
N CYS A 20 8.54 2.87 19.61
CA CYS A 20 9.83 3.47 19.97
C CYS A 20 9.95 4.90 19.43
N ILE A 21 9.58 5.14 18.17
CA ILE A 21 9.58 6.49 17.56
C ILE A 21 8.67 7.44 18.33
N LEU A 22 7.46 6.99 18.71
CA LEU A 22 6.53 7.80 19.50
C LEU A 22 7.10 8.16 20.88
N ILE A 23 7.77 7.22 21.55
CA ILE A 23 8.44 7.46 22.84
C ILE A 23 9.58 8.47 22.66
N THR A 24 10.40 8.34 21.62
CA THR A 24 11.49 9.28 21.33
C THR A 24 10.97 10.68 21.05
N ILE A 25 9.90 10.81 20.24
CA ILE A 25 9.24 12.09 19.97
C ILE A 25 8.73 12.72 21.28
N CYS A 26 8.11 11.93 22.15
CA CYS A 26 7.64 12.40 23.45
C CYS A 26 8.80 12.85 24.35
N GLY A 27 9.92 12.11 24.37
CA GLY A 27 11.12 12.50 25.12
C GLY A 27 11.73 13.81 24.60
N ILE A 28 11.83 13.98 23.28
CA ILE A 28 12.30 15.23 22.66
C ILE A 28 11.36 16.38 23.00
N TYR A 29 10.04 16.16 22.96
CA TYR A 29 9.07 17.16 23.39
C TYR A 29 9.30 17.64 24.82
N LEU A 30 9.46 16.71 25.75
CA LEU A 30 9.67 17.02 27.17
C LEU A 30 10.97 17.80 27.40
N PHE A 31 11.99 17.58 26.56
CA PHE A 31 13.27 18.27 26.63
C PHE A 31 13.25 19.66 25.99
N VAL A 32 12.73 19.78 24.76
CA VAL A 32 12.75 21.03 23.98
C VAL A 32 11.60 21.97 24.39
N LYS A 33 10.47 21.42 24.87
CA LYS A 33 9.24 22.16 25.23
C LYS A 33 8.65 23.04 24.12
N GLU A 34 9.14 22.91 22.88
CA GLU A 34 8.58 23.60 21.72
C GLU A 34 7.75 22.65 20.85
N VAL A 35 6.47 22.99 20.69
CA VAL A 35 5.52 22.22 19.87
C VAL A 35 5.83 22.38 18.37
N SER A 36 6.40 23.51 17.96
CA SER A 36 6.78 23.82 16.58
C SER A 36 7.74 22.78 15.99
N ALA A 37 8.67 22.27 16.81
CA ALA A 37 9.61 21.21 16.42
C ALA A 37 8.91 19.88 16.06
N LEU A 38 7.65 19.70 16.45
CA LEU A 38 6.90 18.45 16.28
C LEU A 38 5.80 18.52 15.22
N CYS A 39 5.50 19.70 14.68
CA CYS A 39 4.44 19.90 13.68
C CYS A 39 4.53 18.94 12.48
N GLY A 40 5.75 18.65 11.99
CA GLY A 40 5.94 17.69 10.90
C GLY A 40 5.52 16.25 11.23
N PHE A 41 5.68 15.82 12.48
CA PHE A 41 5.31 14.47 12.93
C PHE A 41 3.80 14.28 13.04
N PHE A 42 3.07 15.33 13.44
CA PHE A 42 1.60 15.30 13.50
C PHE A 42 0.96 15.03 12.14
N VAL A 43 1.61 15.41 11.04
CA VAL A 43 1.12 15.12 9.68
C VAL A 43 1.63 13.77 9.18
N ALA A 44 2.89 13.46 9.40
CA ALA A 44 3.52 12.24 8.89
C ALA A 44 2.95 10.96 9.51
N ILE A 45 2.74 10.94 10.83
CA ILE A 45 2.31 9.73 11.56
C ILE A 45 0.91 9.27 11.11
N PRO A 46 -0.14 10.11 11.10
CA PRO A 46 -1.45 9.68 10.62
C PRO A 46 -1.42 9.21 9.16
N TYR A 47 -0.65 9.88 8.31
CA TYR A 47 -0.51 9.49 6.90
C TYR A 47 0.08 8.08 6.75
N ILE A 48 1.13 7.76 7.52
CA ILE A 48 1.73 6.43 7.57
C ILE A 48 0.69 5.39 8.01
N PHE A 49 -0.01 5.63 9.12
CA PHE A 49 -1.06 4.72 9.62
C PHE A 49 -2.21 4.50 8.63
N SER A 50 -2.64 5.56 7.94
CA SER A 50 -3.66 5.50 6.89
C SER A 50 -3.23 4.62 5.73
N SER A 51 -1.93 4.62 5.42
CA SER A 51 -1.32 3.79 4.39
C SER A 51 -1.42 2.27 4.72
N TYR A 52 -1.38 1.90 6.00
CA TYR A 52 -1.53 0.52 6.50
C TYR A 52 -2.98 0.03 6.58
N LYS A 53 -3.95 0.94 6.51
CA LYS A 53 -5.39 0.63 6.47
C LYS A 53 -6.00 0.87 5.09
N ARG A 54 -5.18 0.82 4.03
CA ARG A 54 -5.64 0.91 2.65
C ARG A 54 -6.62 -0.21 2.32
N LYS A 55 -7.62 0.11 1.51
CA LYS A 55 -8.55 -0.84 0.90
C LYS A 55 -8.28 -0.86 -0.60
N TYR A 56 -8.15 -2.05 -1.16
CA TYR A 56 -8.05 -2.27 -2.59
C TYR A 56 -9.42 -2.72 -3.10
N ILE A 57 -9.93 -2.02 -4.10
CA ILE A 57 -11.26 -2.25 -4.66
C ILE A 57 -11.06 -2.60 -6.12
N VAL A 58 -11.44 -3.82 -6.49
CA VAL A 58 -11.49 -4.26 -7.88
C VAL A 58 -12.87 -3.91 -8.43
N LYS A 59 -12.90 -3.00 -9.38
CA LYS A 59 -14.12 -2.54 -10.05
C LYS A 59 -14.56 -3.56 -11.11
N GLU A 60 -15.82 -3.45 -11.53
CA GLU A 60 -16.39 -4.37 -12.52
C GLU A 60 -15.75 -4.27 -13.90
N ASN A 61 -15.25 -3.07 -14.24
CA ASN A 61 -14.50 -2.80 -15.46
C ASN A 61 -13.03 -3.29 -15.42
N GLY A 62 -12.60 -3.93 -14.34
CA GLY A 62 -11.23 -4.40 -14.16
C GLY A 62 -10.24 -3.37 -13.61
N ASP A 63 -10.70 -2.17 -13.26
CA ASP A 63 -9.84 -1.17 -12.62
C ASP A 63 -9.54 -1.51 -11.16
N LEU A 64 -8.35 -1.12 -10.70
CA LEU A 64 -7.95 -1.27 -9.31
C LEU A 64 -7.88 0.09 -8.62
N TRP A 65 -8.65 0.26 -7.55
CA TRP A 65 -8.61 1.48 -6.73
C TRP A 65 -8.01 1.18 -5.36
N ALA A 66 -6.97 1.89 -4.97
CA ALA A 66 -6.39 1.83 -3.63
C ALA A 66 -6.82 3.08 -2.84
N LYS A 67 -7.75 2.89 -1.89
CA LYS A 67 -8.31 3.95 -1.05
C LYS A 67 -7.68 3.94 0.34
N THR A 68 -7.17 5.08 0.79
CA THR A 68 -6.67 5.26 2.16
C THR A 68 -7.81 5.64 3.11
N MET A 69 -7.55 5.66 4.42
CA MET A 69 -8.55 6.08 5.43
C MET A 69 -8.98 7.54 5.22
N PHE A 70 -8.08 8.39 4.72
CA PHE A 70 -8.33 9.83 4.50
C PHE A 70 -8.96 10.13 3.15
N GLY A 71 -9.51 9.12 2.46
CA GLY A 71 -10.20 9.32 1.18
C GLY A 71 -9.28 9.54 -0.02
N VAL A 72 -7.95 9.51 0.14
CA VAL A 72 -7.01 9.54 -0.98
C VAL A 72 -7.16 8.24 -1.77
N VAL A 73 -7.45 8.36 -3.07
CA VAL A 73 -7.63 7.22 -3.98
C VAL A 73 -6.54 7.25 -5.05
N GLN A 74 -5.73 6.20 -5.09
CA GLN A 74 -4.89 5.89 -6.25
C GLN A 74 -5.66 4.95 -7.18
N LYS A 75 -5.74 5.31 -8.46
CA LYS A 75 -6.51 4.55 -9.47
C LYS A 75 -5.54 3.95 -10.49
N ALA A 76 -5.63 2.65 -10.69
CA ALA A 76 -5.02 1.93 -11.79
C ALA A 76 -6.11 1.65 -12.82
N THR A 77 -6.23 2.53 -13.80
CA THR A 77 -7.19 2.36 -14.92
C THR A 77 -6.51 1.61 -16.05
N GLY A 78 -7.11 0.50 -16.51
CA GLY A 78 -6.49 -0.36 -17.53
C GLY A 78 -5.25 -1.08 -17.00
N VAL A 79 -5.45 -1.98 -16.04
CA VAL A 79 -4.35 -2.75 -15.44
C VAL A 79 -3.73 -3.68 -16.49
N THR A 80 -2.46 -3.50 -16.78
CA THR A 80 -1.76 -4.26 -17.85
C THR A 80 -0.98 -5.43 -17.28
N SER A 81 -0.20 -5.19 -16.22
CA SER A 81 0.60 -6.24 -15.60
C SER A 81 0.72 -6.07 -14.10
N ILE A 82 0.90 -7.22 -13.44
CA ILE A 82 1.18 -7.31 -12.01
C ILE A 82 2.52 -8.01 -11.85
N HIS A 83 3.45 -7.35 -11.18
CA HIS A 83 4.66 -7.98 -10.70
C HIS A 83 4.41 -8.45 -9.27
N TYR A 84 4.64 -9.73 -8.99
CA TYR A 84 4.43 -10.30 -7.66
C TYR A 84 5.62 -11.17 -7.24
N ASN A 85 6.19 -10.86 -6.08
CA ASN A 85 7.29 -11.57 -5.46
C ASN A 85 6.89 -11.96 -4.02
N PRO A 86 6.38 -13.18 -3.80
CA PRO A 86 5.95 -13.64 -2.48
C PRO A 86 7.12 -13.78 -1.49
N SER A 87 8.33 -14.04 -1.98
CA SER A 87 9.54 -14.28 -1.18
C SER A 87 10.24 -12.99 -0.73
N THR A 88 9.65 -11.82 -0.99
CA THR A 88 10.26 -10.53 -0.66
C THR A 88 10.43 -10.36 0.86
N LYS A 89 11.68 -10.18 1.30
CA LYS A 89 12.06 -9.92 2.70
C LYS A 89 12.80 -8.57 2.83
N GLY A 90 13.03 -8.14 4.08
CA GLY A 90 13.80 -6.94 4.39
C GLY A 90 12.97 -5.67 4.49
N TRP A 91 13.59 -4.52 4.79
CA TRP A 91 12.91 -3.27 5.14
C TRP A 91 11.93 -2.75 4.07
N GLN A 92 12.26 -2.94 2.79
CA GLN A 92 11.45 -2.47 1.65
C GLN A 92 10.49 -3.55 1.10
N TRP A 93 10.17 -4.59 1.87
CA TRP A 93 9.38 -5.69 1.34
C TRP A 93 8.01 -5.24 0.81
N ARG A 94 7.36 -4.28 1.48
CA ARG A 94 6.05 -3.76 1.07
C ARG A 94 6.03 -3.07 -0.29
N THR A 95 7.12 -2.42 -0.69
CA THR A 95 7.18 -1.74 -1.99
C THR A 95 7.57 -2.67 -3.13
N ARG A 96 8.12 -3.83 -2.81
CA ARG A 96 8.66 -4.80 -3.78
C ARG A 96 7.82 -6.07 -3.92
N GLN A 97 6.98 -6.36 -2.92
CA GLN A 97 6.18 -7.59 -2.91
C GLN A 97 5.19 -7.63 -4.07
N MET A 98 4.48 -6.53 -4.33
CA MET A 98 3.51 -6.49 -5.40
C MET A 98 3.44 -5.09 -6.01
N VAL A 99 3.60 -5.00 -7.32
CA VAL A 99 3.55 -3.74 -8.07
C VAL A 99 2.56 -3.90 -9.20
N VAL A 100 1.57 -3.00 -9.23
CA VAL A 100 0.57 -2.95 -10.30
C VAL A 100 1.00 -1.92 -11.31
N ARG A 101 1.05 -2.32 -12.58
CA ARG A 101 1.27 -1.44 -13.72
C ARG A 101 -0.05 -1.26 -14.46
N TYR A 102 -0.29 -0.04 -14.89
CA TYR A 102 -1.51 0.30 -15.62
C TYR A 102 -1.20 1.24 -16.78
N GLN A 103 -2.06 1.18 -17.77
CA GLN A 103 -2.00 2.03 -18.94
C GLN A 103 -3.41 2.51 -19.30
N ASN A 104 -3.58 3.83 -19.35
CA ASN A 104 -4.81 4.47 -19.78
C ASN A 104 -4.51 5.39 -20.96
N GLY A 105 -4.75 4.89 -22.17
CA GLY A 105 -4.30 5.52 -23.41
C GLY A 105 -2.77 5.67 -23.44
N LEU A 106 -2.30 6.92 -23.45
CA LEU A 106 -0.87 7.27 -23.46
C LEU A 106 -0.25 7.31 -22.04
N LYS A 107 -1.06 7.36 -20.97
CA LYS A 107 -0.55 7.44 -19.61
C LYS A 107 -0.19 6.06 -19.09
N LYS A 108 1.09 5.84 -18.80
CA LYS A 108 1.60 4.65 -18.11
C LYS A 108 1.97 5.00 -16.68
N GLY A 109 1.65 4.12 -15.74
CA GLY A 109 1.99 4.32 -14.35
C GLY A 109 2.15 3.00 -13.62
N PHE A 110 2.69 3.09 -12.41
CA PHE A 110 2.78 1.96 -11.51
C PHE A 110 2.66 2.44 -10.07
N PHE A 111 2.16 1.57 -9.19
CA PHE A 111 2.28 1.78 -7.76
C PHE A 111 2.37 0.45 -7.01
N PRO A 112 3.11 0.41 -5.90
CA PRO A 112 3.17 -0.76 -5.04
C PRO A 112 1.86 -0.94 -4.28
N ILE A 113 1.45 -2.20 -4.12
CA ILE A 113 0.33 -2.60 -3.28
C ILE A 113 0.77 -3.71 -2.33
N THR A 114 0.10 -3.80 -1.20
CA THR A 114 0.31 -4.88 -0.22
C THR A 114 -1.04 -5.37 0.29
N PRO A 115 -1.80 -6.13 -0.52
CA PRO A 115 -3.02 -6.78 -0.04
C PRO A 115 -2.71 -7.80 1.05
N ALA A 116 -3.65 -7.99 1.97
CA ALA A 116 -3.59 -9.06 2.97
C ALA A 116 -3.74 -10.44 2.31
N ASP A 117 -4.50 -10.51 1.22
CA ASP A 117 -4.68 -11.68 0.36
C ASP A 117 -4.26 -11.33 -1.08
N PRO A 118 -2.97 -11.51 -1.44
CA PRO A 118 -2.46 -11.19 -2.77
C PRO A 118 -3.04 -12.08 -3.87
N GLU A 119 -3.14 -13.39 -3.64
CA GLU A 119 -3.61 -14.34 -4.64
C GLU A 119 -5.09 -14.11 -4.96
N GLY A 120 -5.93 -13.87 -3.95
CA GLY A 120 -7.33 -13.53 -4.17
C GLY A 120 -7.51 -12.22 -4.95
N LEU A 121 -6.66 -11.23 -4.71
CA LEU A 121 -6.67 -9.98 -5.47
C LEU A 121 -6.23 -10.18 -6.93
N ILE A 122 -5.19 -10.99 -7.17
CA ILE A 122 -4.73 -11.35 -8.52
C ILE A 122 -5.83 -12.08 -9.27
N ALA A 123 -6.46 -13.08 -8.64
CA ALA A 123 -7.55 -13.84 -9.23
C ALA A 123 -8.73 -12.94 -9.61
N ALA A 124 -9.13 -12.02 -8.72
CA ALA A 124 -10.18 -11.05 -9.00
C ALA A 124 -9.84 -10.11 -10.16
N LEU A 125 -8.58 -9.68 -10.28
CA LEU A 125 -8.14 -8.85 -11.41
C LEU A 125 -8.07 -9.63 -12.72
N LYS A 126 -7.59 -10.88 -12.71
CA LYS A 126 -7.58 -11.74 -13.90
C LYS A 126 -8.98 -12.11 -14.40
N GLU A 127 -9.92 -12.31 -13.47
CA GLU A 127 -11.33 -12.56 -13.81
C GLU A 127 -11.93 -11.41 -14.64
N LYS A 128 -11.53 -10.17 -14.34
CA LYS A 128 -12.02 -8.97 -15.05
C LYS A 128 -11.13 -8.54 -16.21
N ASN A 129 -9.84 -8.87 -16.17
CA ASN A 129 -8.85 -8.59 -17.20
C ASN A 129 -8.16 -9.88 -17.64
N PRO A 130 -8.73 -10.65 -18.60
CA PRO A 130 -8.16 -11.93 -19.01
C PRO A 130 -6.78 -11.78 -19.68
N GLY A 131 -6.46 -10.62 -20.26
CA GLY A 131 -5.15 -10.30 -20.83
C GLY A 131 -4.10 -9.79 -19.82
N LEU A 132 -4.40 -9.84 -18.52
CA LEU A 132 -3.50 -9.34 -17.49
C LEU A 132 -2.25 -10.21 -17.36
N GLU A 133 -1.09 -9.63 -17.64
CA GLU A 133 0.18 -10.32 -17.49
C GLU A 133 0.58 -10.42 -16.02
N LEU A 134 0.96 -11.61 -15.58
CA LEU A 134 1.44 -11.85 -14.23
C LEU A 134 2.90 -12.28 -14.26
N GLN A 135 3.75 -11.45 -13.67
CA GLN A 135 5.18 -11.70 -13.56
C GLN A 135 5.49 -12.17 -12.14
N TYR A 136 5.73 -13.48 -11.99
CA TYR A 136 6.22 -14.04 -10.74
C TYR A 136 7.74 -13.93 -10.67
N THR A 137 8.26 -13.43 -9.57
CA THR A 137 9.69 -13.57 -9.23
C THR A 137 9.81 -14.48 -8.02
N TYR A 138 10.25 -15.72 -8.24
CA TYR A 138 10.73 -16.60 -7.19
C TYR A 138 12.26 -16.48 -7.18
N LYS A 139 12.82 -16.10 -6.03
CA LYS A 139 14.25 -16.23 -5.74
C LYS A 139 14.45 -17.41 -4.82
#